data_AF-A0A7C9BRN7-F1
#
_entry.id   AF-A0A7C9BRN7-F1
#
_cell.length_a   1.000
_cell.length_b   1.000
_cell.length_c   1.000
_cell.angle_alpha   90.00
_cell.angle_beta   90.00
_cell.angle_gamma   90.00
#
_symmetry.space_group_name_H-M   'P 1'
#
loop_
_entity.id
_entity.type
_entity.pdbx_description
1 polymer ?
#
loop_
_entity_poly.entity_id
_entity_poly.type
_entity_poly.pdbx_seq_one_letter_code
_entity_poly.pdbx_strand_id
1 'polypeptide(L)'
;MLLPIEIASVNHRRLLKSGRYDARCLTFVSTDATRSVLQFEYRRVGDELISAVDVLFVDADGGTRMADFLRMPDRSWRDNFGARADSLLALLPPEIAEYELVDEVELGAQIVEAGL
;
A
#
# COMPACT_ATOMS: atom_id res chain seq x y z
N MET A 1 -19.80 10.50 18.84
CA MET A 1 -18.50 11.18 18.76
C MET A 1 -17.49 10.14 18.30
N LEU A 2 -17.03 10.21 17.06
CA LEU A 2 -16.01 9.29 16.54
C LEU A 2 -14.68 9.67 17.22
N LEU A 3 -14.10 8.74 17.97
CA LEU A 3 -12.76 8.93 18.50
C LEU A 3 -11.79 8.93 17.31
N PRO A 4 -10.76 9.81 17.30
CA PRO A 4 -9.68 9.68 16.34
C PRO A 4 -9.06 8.29 16.51
N ILE A 5 -9.16 7.45 15.49
CA ILE A 5 -8.35 6.24 15.42
C ILE A 5 -6.98 6.74 15.00
N GLU A 6 -6.01 6.77 15.92
CA GLU A 6 -4.61 6.93 15.52
C GLU A 6 -4.24 5.71 14.69
N ILE A 7 -4.04 5.91 13.39
CA ILE A 7 -3.35 4.93 12.54
C ILE A 7 -1.88 4.99 12.96
N ALA A 8 -1.54 4.24 14.00
CA ALA A 8 -0.16 4.07 14.42
C ALA A 8 0.51 3.07 13.49
N SER A 9 1.17 3.59 12.45
CA SER A 9 2.04 2.79 11.59
C SER A 9 3.51 2.94 12.01
N VAL A 10 4.25 1.83 12.04
CA VAL A 10 5.71 1.87 12.17
C VAL A 10 6.38 2.36 10.88
N ASN A 11 5.63 2.36 9.77
CA ASN A 11 6.06 2.95 8.51
C ASN A 11 5.72 4.45 8.50
N HIS A 12 6.66 5.24 7.99
CA HIS A 12 6.48 6.67 7.87
C HIS A 12 7.37 7.18 6.73
N ARG A 13 6.95 8.27 6.09
CA ARG A 13 7.60 8.83 4.89
C ARG A 13 9.10 9.09 5.06
N ARG A 14 9.58 9.35 6.28
CA ARG A 14 11.02 9.56 6.56
C ARG A 14 11.88 8.31 6.39
N LEU A 15 11.28 7.13 6.32
CA LEU A 15 11.99 5.88 6.03
C LEU A 15 12.24 5.67 4.52
N LEU A 16 11.57 6.44 3.67
CA LEU A 16 11.81 6.43 2.24
C LEU A 16 13.06 7.23 1.92
N LYS A 17 13.82 6.78 0.91
CA LYS A 17 14.90 7.57 0.35
C LYS A 17 14.32 8.83 -0.30
N SER A 18 15.02 9.95 -0.18
CA SER A 18 14.61 11.17 -0.87
C SER A 18 14.63 10.99 -2.39
N GLY A 19 13.71 11.65 -3.09
CA GLY A 19 13.63 11.63 -4.54
C GLY A 19 12.22 11.67 -5.10
N ARG A 20 12.14 11.54 -6.42
CA ARG A 20 10.88 11.41 -7.15
C ARG A 20 10.43 9.95 -7.14
N TYR A 21 9.14 9.75 -6.91
CA TYR A 21 8.47 8.46 -6.94
C TYR A 21 7.38 8.51 -8.00
N ASP A 22 7.36 7.54 -8.90
CA ASP A 22 6.20 7.31 -9.76
C ASP A 22 5.18 6.49 -8.96
N ALA A 23 3.92 6.92 -9.00
CA ALA A 23 2.84 6.30 -8.26
C ALA A 23 1.74 5.82 -9.20
N ARG A 24 1.22 4.62 -8.95
CA ARG A 24 0.04 4.07 -9.63
C ARG A 24 -0.94 3.49 -8.63
N CYS A 25 -2.22 3.48 -9.02
CA CYS A 25 -3.30 2.82 -8.30
C CYS A 25 -3.78 1.62 -9.12
N LEU A 26 -3.84 0.46 -8.48
CA LEU A 26 -4.47 -0.74 -9.01
C LEU A 26 -5.80 -0.93 -8.26
N THR A 27 -6.89 -1.05 -9.00
CA THR A 27 -8.21 -1.30 -8.40
C THR A 27 -8.62 -2.73 -8.67
N PHE A 28 -8.89 -3.45 -7.59
CA PHE A 28 -9.39 -4.81 -7.61
C PHE A 28 -10.81 -4.85 -7.06
N VAL A 29 -11.63 -5.77 -7.56
CA VAL A 29 -13.02 -5.95 -7.16
C VAL A 29 -13.27 -7.42 -6.85
N SER A 30 -14.06 -7.70 -5.81
CA SER A 30 -14.44 -9.08 -5.47
C SER A 30 -15.32 -9.71 -6.55
N THR A 31 -15.38 -11.04 -6.62
CA THR A 31 -16.18 -11.76 -7.63
C THR A 31 -17.67 -11.35 -7.68
N ASP A 32 -18.25 -10.97 -6.54
CA ASP A 32 -19.63 -10.51 -6.41
C ASP A 32 -19.81 -8.99 -6.61
N ALA A 33 -18.71 -8.27 -6.90
CA ALA A 33 -18.64 -6.84 -7.10
C ALA A 33 -19.14 -5.97 -5.92
N THR A 34 -19.16 -6.54 -4.71
CA THR A 34 -19.61 -5.81 -3.51
C THR A 34 -18.46 -5.19 -2.72
N ARG A 35 -17.23 -5.69 -2.88
CA ARG A 35 -16.04 -5.23 -2.18
C ARG A 35 -14.99 -4.77 -3.20
N SER A 36 -14.13 -3.84 -2.79
CA SER A 36 -13.02 -3.40 -3.63
C SER A 36 -11.74 -3.18 -2.82
N VAL A 37 -10.61 -3.29 -3.51
CA VAL A 37 -9.28 -3.02 -2.97
C VAL A 37 -8.57 -2.05 -3.89
N LEU A 38 -8.05 -0.96 -3.32
CA LEU A 38 -7.19 -0.02 -4.04
C LEU A 38 -5.76 -0.20 -3.50
N GLN A 39 -4.86 -0.59 -4.38
CA GLN A 39 -3.43 -0.74 -4.08
C GLN A 39 -2.65 0.39 -4.74
N PHE A 40 -2.07 1.25 -3.91
CA PHE A 40 -1.21 2.35 -4.33
C PHE A 40 0.23 1.88 -4.28
N GLU A 41 0.93 1.89 -5.41
CA GLU A 41 2.33 1.48 -5.48
C GLU A 41 3.21 2.69 -5.73
N TYR A 42 4.28 2.83 -4.95
CA TYR A 42 5.24 3.92 -5.08
C TYR A 42 6.61 3.37 -5.44
N ARG A 43 7.12 3.68 -6.62
CA ARG A 43 8.47 3.29 -7.06
C ARG A 43 9.32 4.52 -7.21
N ARG A 44 10.46 4.57 -6.50
CA ARG A 44 11.43 5.65 -6.69
C ARG A 44 11.97 5.61 -8.12
N VAL A 45 12.07 6.76 -8.76
CA VAL A 45 12.67 6.87 -10.10
C VAL A 45 14.11 6.37 -10.04
N GLY A 46 14.42 5.42 -10.93
CA GLY A 46 15.72 4.73 -10.99
C GLY A 46 15.78 3.42 -10.21
N ASP A 47 14.82 3.14 -9.33
CA ASP A 47 14.73 1.84 -8.67
C ASP A 47 13.95 0.85 -9.57
N GLU A 48 14.40 -0.41 -9.57
CA GLU A 48 13.72 -1.51 -10.29
C GLU A 48 12.44 -1.96 -9.57
N LEU A 49 12.40 -1.80 -8.25
CA LEU A 49 11.38 -2.37 -7.37
C LEU A 49 10.58 -1.25 -6.69
N ILE A 50 9.26 -1.47 -6.55
CA ILE A 50 8.35 -0.64 -5.73
C ILE A 50 8.94 -0.44 -4.32
N SER A 51 8.97 0.76 -3.78
CA SER A 51 9.55 1.01 -2.46
C SER A 51 8.51 0.89 -1.34
N ALA A 52 7.27 1.26 -1.61
CA ALA A 52 6.18 1.23 -0.65
C ALA A 52 4.84 0.94 -1.33
N VAL A 53 3.91 0.42 -0.55
CA VAL A 53 2.53 0.15 -0.98
C VAL A 53 1.57 0.59 0.10
N ASP A 54 0.51 1.31 -0.27
CA ASP A 54 -0.67 1.51 0.57
C ASP A 54 -1.82 0.67 0.00
N VAL A 55 -2.61 0.03 0.85
CA VAL A 55 -3.77 -0.76 0.45
C VAL A 55 -4.99 -0.31 1.22
N LEU A 56 -6.00 0.15 0.48
CA LEU A 56 -7.33 0.48 1.00
C LEU A 56 -8.31 -0.64 0.64
N PHE A 57 -8.90 -1.25 1.65
CA PHE A 57 -9.99 -2.21 1.52
C PHE A 57 -11.31 -1.49 1.75
N VAL A 58 -12.27 -1.69 0.85
CA VAL A 58 -13.64 -1.18 0.96
C VAL A 58 -14.57 -2.38 1.01
N ASP A 59 -15.22 -2.55 2.15
CA ASP A 59 -16.19 -3.62 2.41
C ASP A 59 -17.58 -3.27 1.85
N ALA A 60 -18.45 -4.29 1.74
CA ALA A 60 -19.78 -4.16 1.12
C ALA A 60 -20.73 -3.20 1.85
N ASP A 61 -20.49 -2.96 3.13
CA ASP A 61 -21.24 -1.99 3.95
C ASP A 61 -20.66 -0.57 3.87
N GLY A 62 -19.62 -0.36 3.06
CA GLY A 62 -18.86 0.88 2.96
C GLY A 62 -17.82 1.06 4.06
N GLY A 63 -17.62 0.06 4.92
CA GLY A 63 -16.51 0.02 5.87
C GLY A 63 -15.16 0.07 5.15
N THR A 64 -14.20 0.79 5.72
CA THR A 64 -12.87 0.92 5.12
C THR A 64 -11.76 0.53 6.07
N ARG A 65 -10.80 -0.25 5.57
CA ARG A 65 -9.56 -0.63 6.28
C ARG A 65 -8.38 -0.16 5.46
N MET A 66 -7.30 0.27 6.09
CA MET A 66 -6.07 0.61 5.39
C MET A 66 -4.86 -0.06 6.02
N ALA A 67 -3.93 -0.51 5.18
CA ALA A 67 -2.63 -1.02 5.58
C ALA A 67 -1.56 -0.37 4.71
N ASP A 68 -0.37 -0.14 5.29
CA ASP A 68 0.80 0.31 4.55
C ASP A 68 1.91 -0.73 4.64
N PHE A 69 2.77 -0.74 3.63
CA PHE A 69 3.85 -1.69 3.50
C PHE A 69 5.10 -0.98 3.00
N LEU A 70 6.24 -1.29 3.62
CA LEU A 70 7.54 -0.75 3.22
C LEU A 70 8.46 -1.89 2.80
N ARG A 71 9.13 -1.71 1.66
CA ARG A 71 10.21 -2.60 1.25
C ARG A 71 11.47 -2.27 2.04
N MET A 72 12.00 -3.28 2.72
CA MET A 72 13.20 -3.20 3.54
C MET A 72 14.47 -3.33 2.67
N PRO A 73 15.66 -2.94 3.17
CA PRO A 73 16.91 -3.05 2.42
C PRO A 73 17.27 -4.47 1.95
N ASP A 74 16.84 -5.50 2.69
CA ASP A 74 17.00 -6.92 2.31
C ASP A 74 15.90 -7.42 1.36
N ARG A 75 15.09 -6.51 0.80
CA ARG A 75 13.99 -6.75 -0.15
C ARG A 75 12.74 -7.42 0.44
N SER A 76 12.75 -7.79 1.72
CA SER A 76 11.52 -8.19 2.42
C SER A 76 10.55 -7.01 2.54
N TRP A 77 9.28 -7.31 2.81
CA TRP A 77 8.24 -6.35 3.13
C TRP A 77 8.02 -6.28 4.62
N ARG A 78 7.60 -5.11 5.10
CA ARG A 78 7.15 -4.88 6.47
C ARG A 78 5.79 -4.19 6.47
N ASP A 79 4.83 -4.71 7.23
CA ASP A 79 3.50 -4.10 7.39
C ASP A 79 3.51 -2.93 8.39
N ASN A 80 2.34 -2.30 8.58
CA ASN A 80 2.15 -1.16 9.49
C ASN A 80 2.36 -1.52 10.97
N PHE A 81 2.33 -2.80 11.35
CA PHE A 81 2.57 -3.29 12.71
C PHE A 81 4.00 -3.79 12.94
N GLY A 82 4.81 -3.88 11.88
CA GLY A 82 6.21 -4.30 11.93
C GLY A 82 6.45 -5.77 11.61
N ALA A 83 5.43 -6.56 11.26
CA ALA A 83 5.61 -7.92 10.80
C ALA A 83 6.33 -7.91 9.44
N ARG A 84 7.21 -8.90 9.22
CA ARG A 84 8.05 -8.98 8.01
C ARG A 84 7.82 -10.27 7.25
N ALA A 85 7.85 -10.20 5.92
CA ALA A 85 7.79 -11.36 5.05
C ALA A 85 8.54 -11.12 3.72
N ASP A 86 8.94 -12.19 3.04
CA ASP A 86 9.69 -12.10 1.78
C ASP A 86 8.83 -11.62 0.59
N SER A 87 7.50 -11.63 0.74
CA SER A 87 6.56 -11.18 -0.29
C SER A 87 5.45 -10.34 0.32
N LEU A 88 4.93 -9.40 -0.46
CA LEU A 88 3.78 -8.58 -0.06
C LEU A 88 2.55 -9.46 0.18
N LEU A 89 2.33 -10.46 -0.68
CA LEU A 89 1.21 -11.39 -0.59
C LEU A 89 1.15 -12.13 0.75
N ALA A 90 2.29 -12.45 1.35
CA ALA A 90 2.34 -13.11 2.66
C ALA A 90 1.91 -12.21 3.83
N LEU A 91 1.84 -10.90 3.63
CA LEU A 91 1.34 -9.93 4.62
C LEU A 91 -0.10 -9.48 4.32
N LEU A 92 -0.61 -9.78 3.12
CA LEU A 92 -1.98 -9.44 2.76
C LEU A 92 -2.96 -10.45 3.35
N PRO A 93 -4.18 -10.00 3.68
CA PRO A 93 -5.24 -10.91 4.09
C PRO A 93 -5.56 -11.97 3.02
N PRO A 94 -5.83 -13.24 3.39
CA PRO A 94 -6.07 -14.31 2.43
C PRO A 94 -7.20 -14.06 1.44
N GLU A 95 -8.21 -13.28 1.83
CA GLU A 95 -9.35 -12.92 0.98
C GLU A 95 -8.96 -12.14 -0.28
N ILE A 96 -7.74 -11.59 -0.36
CA ILE A 96 -7.26 -10.91 -1.58
C ILE A 96 -7.25 -11.84 -2.80
N ALA A 97 -7.21 -13.16 -2.60
CA ALA A 97 -7.32 -14.14 -3.66
C ALA A 97 -8.69 -14.16 -4.37
N GLU A 98 -9.72 -13.56 -3.77
CA GLU A 98 -11.08 -13.45 -4.33
C GLU A 98 -11.29 -12.21 -5.22
N TYR A 99 -10.24 -11.39 -5.38
CA TYR A 99 -10.32 -10.12 -6.08
C TYR A 99 -9.65 -10.19 -7.46
N GLU A 100 -10.25 -9.52 -8.43
CA GLU A 100 -9.75 -9.41 -9.79
C GLU A 100 -9.38 -7.96 -10.09
N LEU A 101 -8.26 -7.75 -10.79
CA LEU A 101 -7.84 -6.43 -11.24
C LEU A 101 -8.81 -5.94 -12.33
N VAL A 102 -9.40 -4.76 -12.12
CA VAL A 102 -10.35 -4.16 -13.06
C VAL A 102 -9.89 -2.81 -13.61
N ASP A 103 -8.96 -2.13 -12.94
CA ASP A 103 -8.44 -0.84 -13.39
C ASP A 103 -7.00 -0.61 -12.91
N GLU A 104 -6.24 0.17 -13.70
CA GLU A 104 -4.90 0.63 -13.38
C GLU A 104 -4.75 2.10 -13.83
N VAL A 105 -4.40 2.97 -12.88
CA VAL A 105 -4.30 4.41 -13.11
C VAL A 105 -2.94 4.92 -12.63
N GLU A 106 -2.20 5.57 -13.53
CA GLU A 106 -1.02 6.36 -13.19
C GLU A 106 -1.44 7.64 -12.45
N LEU A 107 -0.96 7.82 -11.22
CA LEU A 107 -1.30 8.96 -10.36
C LEU A 107 -0.34 10.14 -10.51
N GLY A 108 0.67 9.98 -11.37
CA GLY A 108 1.76 10.93 -11.50
C GLY A 108 2.77 10.79 -10.37
N ALA A 109 3.66 11.79 -10.25
CA ALA A 109 4.80 11.66 -9.37
C ALA A 109 4.63 12.33 -8.02
N GLN A 110 5.16 11.65 -7.01
CA GLN A 110 5.26 12.09 -5.63
C GLN A 110 6.72 12.46 -5.33
N ILE A 111 6.95 13.55 -4.60
CA ILE A 111 8.29 13.95 -4.18
C ILE A 111 8.46 13.60 -2.70
N VAL A 112 9.53 12.89 -2.35
CA VAL A 112 9.95 12.67 -0.96
C VAL A 112 11.17 13.56 -0.70
N GLU A 113 11.02 14.51 0.21
CA GLU A 113 12.12 15.38 0.63
C GLU A 113 13.07 14.64 1.57
N ALA A 114 14.35 15.02 1.56
CA ALA A 114 15.28 14.56 2.59
C ALA A 114 14.81 15.12 3.94
N GLY A 115 14.66 14.25 4.94
CA GLY A 115 14.46 14.72 6.31
C GLY A 115 15.67 15.55 6.74
N LEU A 116 15.42 16.76 7.25
CA LEU A 116 16.39 17.56 7.99
C LEU A 116 16.82 16.82 9.27
#